data_AF-A0A378JWG1-F1
#
_entry.id   AF-A0A378JWG1-F1
#
_cell.length_a   1.000
_cell.length_b   1.000
_cell.length_c   1.000
_cell.angle_alpha   90.00
_cell.angle_beta   90.00
_cell.angle_gamma   90.00
#
_symmetry.space_group_name_H-M   'P 1'
#
loop_
_entity.id
_entity.type
_entity.pdbx_description
1 polymer ?
#
loop_
_entity_poly.entity_id
_entity_poly.type
_entity_poly.pdbx_seq_one_letter_code
_entity_poly.pdbx_strand_id
1 'polypeptide(L)' 'MEKKIKITLVKSTIGRKPKHIHIAKQLGLGKTNSSVCHNDTPAIRGLVNAINYLLLVEESV' A
#
# COMPACT_ATOMS: atom_id res chain seq x y z
N MET A 1 11.04 15.38 11.20
CA MET A 1 11.10 14.98 9.78
C MET A 1 10.12 13.85 9.57
N GLU A 2 8.98 14.15 8.99
CA GLU A 2 7.97 13.14 8.66
C GLU A 2 8.45 12.37 7.43
N LYS A 3 8.97 11.16 7.63
CA LYS A 3 9.29 10.27 6.53
C LYS A 3 7.99 9.88 5.85
N LYS A 4 7.85 10.17 4.57
CA LYS A 4 6.66 9.82 3.79
C LYS A 4 7.02 8.70 2.84
N ILE A 5 6.14 7.71 2.79
CA ILE A 5 6.25 6.60 1.86
C ILE A 5 5.16 6.76 0.81
N LYS A 6 5.57 6.64 -0.45
CA LYS A 6 4.66 6.57 -1.58
C LYS A 6 4.40 5.09 -1.88
N ILE A 7 3.14 4.71 -1.80
CA ILE A 7 2.71 3.34 -2.02
C ILE A 7 1.95 3.31 -3.35
N THR A 8 2.41 2.48 -4.28
CA THR A 8 1.79 2.30 -5.60
C THR A 8 1.29 0.87 -5.76
N LEU A 9 0.04 0.71 -6.20
CA LEU A 9 -0.52 -0.62 -6.48
C LEU A 9 -0.11 -1.09 -7.88
N VAL A 10 0.88 -1.97 -8.00
CA VAL A 10 1.37 -2.46 -9.30
C VAL A 10 0.54 -3.64 -9.80
N LYS A 11 0.07 -4.50 -8.88
CA LYS A 11 -0.71 -5.69 -9.24
C LYS A 11 -2.17 -5.53 -8.83
N SER A 12 -3.06 -6.00 -9.68
CA SER A 12 -4.51 -6.00 -9.41
C SER A 12 -4.85 -6.81 -8.15
N THR A 13 -5.85 -6.32 -7.40
CA THR A 13 -6.40 -6.97 -6.20
C THR A 13 -7.48 -8.01 -6.52
N ILE A 14 -7.89 -8.14 -7.78
CA ILE A 14 -8.92 -9.08 -8.23
C ILE A 14 -8.43 -10.53 -8.02
N GLY A 15 -9.27 -11.38 -7.43
CA GLY A 15 -8.95 -12.79 -7.15
C GLY A 15 -7.94 -12.98 -6.01
N ARG A 16 -7.66 -11.95 -5.22
CA ARG A 16 -6.84 -12.05 -4.00
C ARG A 16 -7.70 -12.33 -2.78
N LYS A 17 -7.05 -12.74 -1.69
CA LYS A 17 -7.72 -12.99 -0.41
C LYS A 17 -8.54 -11.76 0.01
N PRO A 18 -9.75 -11.92 0.56
CA PRO A 18 -10.61 -10.79 0.94
C PRO A 18 -9.94 -9.85 1.94
N LYS A 19 -9.10 -10.39 2.85
CA LYS A 19 -8.28 -9.61 3.78
C LYS A 19 -7.34 -8.63 3.06
N HIS A 20 -6.71 -9.07 1.97
CA HIS A 20 -5.74 -8.25 1.24
C HIS A 20 -6.44 -7.16 0.42
N ILE A 21 -7.62 -7.47 -0.12
CA ILE A 21 -8.49 -6.51 -0.80
C ILE A 21 -8.91 -5.40 0.18
N HIS A 22 -9.26 -5.77 1.42
CA HIS A 22 -9.63 -4.80 2.45
C HIS A 22 -8.44 -3.90 2.84
N ILE A 23 -7.25 -4.46 3.00
CA ILE A 23 -6.03 -3.69 3.32
C ILE A 23 -5.71 -2.69 2.19
N ALA A 24 -5.77 -3.12 0.92
CA ALA A 24 -5.54 -2.22 -0.21
C ALA A 24 -6.56 -1.07 -0.24
N LYS A 25 -7.84 -1.37 0.06
CA LYS A 25 -8.88 -0.34 0.20
C LYS A 25 -8.62 0.60 1.38
N GLN A 26 -8.20 0.09 2.54
CA GLN A 26 -7.84 0.90 3.71
C GLN A 26 -6.67 1.85 3.43
N LEU A 27 -5.71 1.43 2.60
CA LEU A 27 -4.60 2.29 2.17
C LEU A 27 -5.01 3.34 1.12
N GLY A 28 -6.25 3.28 0.61
CA GLY A 28 -6.77 4.18 -0.41
C GLY A 28 -6.46 3.76 -1.85
N LEU A 29 -6.01 2.54 -2.08
CA LEU A 29 -5.61 2.03 -3.39
C LEU A 29 -6.83 1.41 -4.11
N GLY A 30 -7.54 2.24 -4.86
CA GLY A 30 -8.76 1.83 -5.58
C GLY A 30 -8.55 1.36 -7.02
N LYS A 31 -7.47 1.78 -7.68
CA LYS A 31 -7.16 1.47 -9.09
C LYS A 31 -5.74 0.91 -9.22
N THR A 32 -5.52 0.04 -10.19
CA THR A 32 -4.17 -0.38 -10.58
C THR A 32 -3.37 0.85 -11.02
N ASN A 33 -2.11 0.95 -10.60
CA ASN A 33 -1.22 2.12 -10.72
C ASN A 33 -1.64 3.37 -9.96
N SER A 34 -2.63 3.29 -9.06
CA SER A 34 -2.88 4.36 -8.10
C SER A 34 -1.71 4.43 -7.10
N SER A 35 -1.27 5.65 -6.80
CA SER A 35 -0.27 5.92 -5.78
C SER A 35 -0.83 6.82 -4.69
N VAL A 36 -0.49 6.54 -3.44
CA VAL A 36 -0.91 7.30 -2.26
C VAL A 36 0.30 7.52 -1.36
N CYS A 37 0.46 8.76 -0.88
CA CYS A 37 1.50 9.11 0.07
C CYS A 37 0.96 8.99 1.49
N HIS A 38 1.65 8.19 2.32
CA HIS A 38 1.35 8.02 3.74
C HIS A 38 2.56 8.36 4.59
N ASN A 39 2.33 8.70 5.85
CA ASN A 39 3.40 8.85 6.83
C ASN A 39 3.96 7.46 7.20
N ASP A 40 5.28 7.35 7.33
CA ASP A 40 5.97 6.13 7.76
C ASP A 40 5.66 5.87 9.23
N THR A 41 4.60 5.10 9.46
CA THR A 41 4.20 4.64 10.79
C THR A 41 4.31 3.11 10.82
N PRO A 42 4.61 2.52 11.99
CA PRO A 42 4.70 1.06 12.12
C PRO A 42 3.38 0.36 11.75
N ALA A 43 2.24 1.03 11.97
CA ALA A 43 0.92 0.54 11.56
C ALA A 43 0.79 0.41 10.03
N ILE A 44 1.13 1.47 9.28
CA ILE A 44 1.09 1.44 7.81
C ILE A 44 2.10 0.43 7.28
N ARG A 45 3.31 0.37 7.85
CA ARG A 45 4.34 -0.60 7.45
C ARG A 45 3.89 -2.04 7.68
N GLY A 46 3.15 -2.32 8.75
CA GLY A 46 2.52 -3.63 8.98
C GLY A 46 1.49 -4.01 7.91
N LEU A 47 0.63 -3.06 7.54
CA LEU A 47 -0.37 -3.25 6.46
C LEU A 47 0.30 -3.48 5.10
N VAL A 48 1.31 -2.67 4.78
CA VAL A 48 2.10 -2.78 3.55
C VAL A 48 2.81 -4.14 3.49
N ASN A 49 3.39 -4.60 4.60
CA ASN A 49 4.07 -5.89 4.65
C ASN A 49 3.13 -7.07 4.36
N ALA A 50 1.87 -7.00 4.82
CA ALA A 50 0.87 -8.03 4.56
C ALA A 50 0.52 -8.19 3.06
N ILE A 51 0.67 -7.12 2.27
CA ILE A 51 0.39 -7.11 0.83
C ILE A 51 1.58 -6.67 -0.03
N ASN A 52 2.81 -6.84 0.49
CA ASN A 52 4.06 -6.39 -0.12
C ASN A 52 4.19 -6.81 -1.60
N TYR A 53 3.84 -8.06 -1.92
CA TYR A 53 3.94 -8.61 -3.28
C TYR A 53 3.02 -7.94 -4.33
N LEU A 54 2.09 -7.07 -3.93
CA LEU A 54 1.19 -6.30 -4.80
C LEU A 54 1.62 -4.82 -4.94
N LEU A 55 2.47 -4.34 -4.04
CA LEU A 55 2.79 -2.94 -3.87
C LEU A 55 4.22 -2.64 -4.33
N LEU A 56 4.41 -1.42 -4.82
CA LEU A 56 5.71 -0.78 -4.95
C LEU A 56 5.77 0.33 -3.90
N VAL A 57 6.76 0.28 -3.02
CA VAL A 57 6.96 1.29 -1.98
C VAL A 57 8.18 2.11 -2.37
N GLU A 58 8.00 3.41 -2.52
CA GLU A 58 9.07 4.37 -2.73
C GLU A 58 9.19 5.24 -1.47
N GLU A 59 10.36 5.21 -0.83
CA GLU A 59 10.64 6.05 0.34
C GLU A 59 11.14 7.42 -0.13
N SER A 60 10.42 8.50 0.18
CA SER A 60 10.92 9.87 -0.01
C SER A 60 11.57 10.32 1.30
N VAL A 61 12.90 10.45 1.24
CA VAL A 61 13.79 10.75 2.38
C VAL A 61 13.54 12.12 2.97
#